data_AF-A0A3A5P530-F1
#
_entry.id   AF-A0A3A5P530-F1
#
_cell.length_a   1.000
_cell.length_b   1.000
_cell.length_c   1.000
_cell.angle_alpha   90.00
_cell.angle_beta   90.00
_cell.angle_gamma   90.00
#
_symmetry.space_group_name_H-M   'P 1'
#
loop_
_entity.id
_entity.type
_entity.pdbx_description
1 polymer ?
#
loop_
_entity_poly.entity_id
_entity_poly.type
_entity_poly.pdbx_seq_one_letter_code
_entity_poly.pdbx_strand_id
1 'polypeptide(L)'
;LLRYLKKIFYNSVAELRINNSGRNLLANYSDVFRLANNKNEECLFSWHWSAGRDPWTQQNTLQSDLAMVGFDEFGDCWGGYAGPSVDLQDAFGISALESPETRSDTDTRRKATMMMAGDVYDYFWQDKGGFDYLRFIYDAEYGKGGPNGDYQSPTGANHVKHLYGNNNDHVLGLGVSAGNMYSGLATHILRLSDIYLVYAEAKMGLATSTTDQSALDAFNAVRGRAIPGVTPKTSITWEDVWKERRLELACEGDRWYDYVRLAYYDSQRAINELKAQRRDVYYSLGTTYKAYYENGSWTVNPDETRYNPDAKAPNVTVSSFTLPFPTEDVVFNPNLMKDPVHVDVRSEFSY
;
A
#
# COMPACT_ATOMS: atom_id res chain seq x y z
N LEU A 1 -4.96 32.91 -7.54
CA LEU A 1 -4.47 33.18 -6.17
C LEU A 1 -4.27 31.91 -5.34
N LEU A 2 -5.29 31.05 -5.10
CA LEU A 2 -5.15 29.79 -4.36
C LEU A 2 -4.08 28.82 -4.94
N ARG A 3 -3.94 28.77 -6.27
CA ARG A 3 -2.92 27.98 -6.98
C ARG A 3 -1.48 28.45 -6.74
N TYR A 4 -1.28 29.75 -6.51
CA TYR A 4 0.04 30.34 -6.27
C TYR A 4 0.45 30.23 -4.80
N LEU A 5 -0.51 30.44 -3.89
CA LEU A 5 -0.29 30.35 -2.44
C LEU A 5 0.00 28.91 -1.98
N LYS A 6 -0.67 27.89 -2.55
CA LYS A 6 -0.31 26.48 -2.30
C LYS A 6 1.09 26.16 -2.83
N LYS A 7 1.45 26.58 -4.05
CA LYS A 7 2.78 26.31 -4.62
C LYS A 7 3.93 26.88 -3.76
N ILE A 8 3.79 28.12 -3.28
CA ILE A 8 4.82 28.77 -2.45
C ILE A 8 4.93 28.09 -1.08
N PHE A 9 3.80 27.78 -0.43
CA PHE A 9 3.77 27.16 0.89
C PHE A 9 4.27 25.71 0.88
N TYR A 10 3.86 24.91 -0.11
CA TYR A 10 4.32 23.52 -0.21
C TYR A 10 5.79 23.43 -0.60
N ASN A 11 6.28 24.28 -1.51
CA ASN A 11 7.70 24.30 -1.85
C ASN A 11 8.56 24.67 -0.64
N SER A 12 8.20 25.71 0.12
CA SER A 12 9.00 26.13 1.27
C SER A 12 8.96 25.12 2.42
N VAL A 13 7.81 24.51 2.70
CA VAL A 13 7.67 23.51 3.78
C VAL A 13 8.36 22.20 3.42
N ALA A 14 8.19 21.72 2.19
CA ALA A 14 8.85 20.49 1.76
C ALA A 14 10.36 20.66 1.63
N GLU A 15 10.85 21.78 1.07
CA GLU A 15 12.27 22.09 1.00
C GLU A 15 12.90 22.21 2.40
N LEU A 16 12.20 22.85 3.34
CA LEU A 16 12.61 22.91 4.75
C LEU A 16 12.73 21.50 5.37
N ARG A 17 11.82 20.58 5.05
CA ARG A 17 11.84 19.22 5.62
C ARG A 17 12.89 18.34 4.95
N ILE A 18 13.07 18.42 3.64
CA ILE A 18 14.08 17.64 2.92
C ILE A 18 15.49 18.10 3.34
N ASN A 19 15.73 19.41 3.36
CA ASN A 19 17.09 19.93 3.54
C ASN A 19 17.47 20.16 5.01
N ASN A 20 16.52 20.37 5.92
CA ASN A 20 16.81 20.79 7.29
C ASN A 20 16.23 19.89 8.40
N SER A 21 15.58 18.77 8.08
CA SER A 21 15.04 17.88 9.12
C SER A 21 16.09 16.96 9.77
N GLY A 22 17.22 16.71 9.08
CA GLY A 22 18.22 15.72 9.50
C GLY A 22 17.75 14.25 9.38
N ARG A 23 16.59 14.01 8.75
CA ARG A 23 16.02 12.67 8.54
C ARG A 23 16.29 12.16 7.14
N ASN A 24 16.38 10.83 7.00
CA ASN A 24 16.69 10.16 5.74
C ASN A 24 15.65 9.10 5.38
N LEU A 25 15.62 8.74 4.09
CA LEU A 25 14.95 7.52 3.66
C LEU A 25 15.75 6.32 4.20
N LEU A 26 15.06 5.29 4.68
CA LEU A 26 15.73 4.04 5.01
C LEU A 26 16.28 3.39 3.74
N ALA A 27 17.46 2.77 3.88
CA ALA A 27 18.16 2.13 2.77
C ALA A 27 17.32 1.01 2.12
N ASN A 28 16.71 0.15 2.92
CA ASN A 28 15.80 -0.88 2.42
C ASN A 28 14.34 -0.44 2.61
N TYR A 29 13.54 -0.54 1.56
CA TYR A 29 12.14 -0.12 1.62
C TYR A 29 11.30 -0.97 2.59
N SER A 30 11.53 -2.28 2.66
CA SER A 30 10.79 -3.18 3.55
C SER A 30 10.93 -2.82 5.03
N ASP A 31 12.11 -2.31 5.41
CA ASP A 31 12.48 -1.97 6.79
C ASP A 31 11.57 -0.91 7.38
N VAL A 32 10.99 -0.03 6.55
CA VAL A 32 10.05 1.00 6.98
C VAL A 32 8.87 0.41 7.75
N PHE A 33 8.43 -0.79 7.38
CA PHE A 33 7.19 -1.41 7.87
C PHE A 33 7.43 -2.55 8.86
N ARG A 34 8.63 -2.66 9.45
CA ARG A 34 8.98 -3.76 10.36
C ARG A 34 8.96 -3.31 11.81
N LEU A 35 8.62 -4.23 12.71
CA LEU A 35 8.60 -3.99 14.15
C LEU A 35 9.95 -3.53 14.72
N ALA A 36 11.07 -4.08 14.21
CA ALA A 36 12.41 -3.65 14.62
C ALA A 36 12.67 -2.15 14.35
N ASN A 37 11.95 -1.58 13.37
CA ASN A 37 12.10 -0.21 12.90
C ASN A 37 10.82 0.60 13.14
N ASN A 38 9.98 0.22 14.11
CA ASN A 38 8.64 0.76 14.30
C ASN A 38 8.58 2.29 14.53
N LYS A 39 9.70 2.89 14.93
CA LYS A 39 9.89 4.34 15.19
C LYS A 39 11.00 4.95 14.33
N ASN A 40 11.17 4.45 13.10
CA ASN A 40 12.25 4.87 12.21
C ASN A 40 12.17 6.35 11.80
N GLU A 41 13.29 6.87 11.30
CA GLU A 41 13.44 8.29 10.92
C GLU A 41 12.67 8.70 9.66
N GLU A 42 12.35 7.77 8.76
CA GLU A 42 11.59 8.05 7.54
C GLU A 42 10.13 8.41 7.90
N CYS A 43 9.59 7.86 8.98
CA CYS A 43 8.23 8.09 9.42
C CYS A 43 8.11 9.40 10.23
N LEU A 44 7.45 10.40 9.65
CA LEU A 44 7.27 11.73 10.23
C LEU A 44 6.07 11.79 11.17
N PHE A 45 5.01 11.05 10.84
CA PHE A 45 3.83 10.90 11.68
C PHE A 45 3.30 9.46 11.58
N SER A 46 2.98 8.87 12.73
CA SER A 46 2.52 7.48 12.82
C SER A 46 1.65 7.29 14.05
N TRP A 47 0.69 6.38 13.95
CA TRP A 47 0.04 5.82 15.13
C TRP A 47 0.90 4.72 15.72
N HIS A 48 1.32 4.91 16.96
CA HIS A 48 2.05 3.90 17.72
C HIS A 48 1.07 3.18 18.64
N TRP A 49 0.68 1.99 18.19
CA TRP A 49 -0.27 1.15 18.89
C TRP A 49 0.37 0.41 20.05
N SER A 50 -0.44 0.08 21.04
CA SER A 50 -0.06 -0.81 22.13
C SER A 50 -0.61 -2.20 21.86
N ALA A 51 0.23 -3.23 22.02
CA ALA A 51 -0.19 -4.62 21.94
C ALA A 51 -0.97 -4.99 23.20
N GLY A 52 -2.24 -4.62 23.26
CA GLY A 52 -3.13 -4.84 24.39
C GLY A 52 -4.59 -4.64 24.00
N ARG A 53 -5.51 -5.03 24.90
CA ARG A 53 -6.95 -5.08 24.63
C ARG A 53 -7.77 -4.07 25.44
N ASP A 54 -7.20 -3.47 26.49
CA ASP A 54 -7.90 -2.59 27.43
C ASP A 54 -7.23 -1.22 27.58
N PRO A 55 -7.78 -0.15 26.97
CA PRO A 55 -9.00 -0.13 26.15
C PRO A 55 -8.79 -0.74 24.75
N TRP A 56 -9.87 -1.24 24.13
CA TRP A 56 -9.88 -1.84 22.77
C TRP A 56 -9.50 -0.85 21.66
N THR A 57 -9.33 0.43 21.95
CA THR A 57 -8.98 1.42 20.94
C THR A 57 -7.49 1.65 20.84
N GLN A 58 -6.67 0.92 21.60
CA GLN A 58 -5.22 1.14 21.65
C GLN A 58 -4.43 0.25 20.69
N GLN A 59 -5.08 -0.73 20.04
CA GLN A 59 -4.39 -1.73 19.22
C GLN A 59 -4.50 -1.52 17.72
N ASN A 60 -3.57 -2.15 17.01
CA ASN A 60 -3.66 -2.40 15.57
C ASN A 60 -4.22 -3.79 15.28
N THR A 61 -5.38 -3.87 14.61
CA THR A 61 -6.05 -5.12 14.22
C THR A 61 -5.80 -5.53 12.77
N LEU A 62 -4.99 -4.78 12.01
CA LEU A 62 -4.91 -4.93 10.55
C LEU A 62 -4.40 -6.29 10.09
N GLN A 63 -3.51 -6.96 10.84
CA GLN A 63 -3.06 -8.29 10.46
C GLN A 63 -4.23 -9.28 10.37
N SER A 64 -5.16 -9.25 11.33
CA SER A 64 -6.35 -10.10 11.34
C SER A 64 -7.18 -9.95 10.04
N ASP A 65 -7.36 -8.71 9.58
CA ASP A 65 -8.14 -8.38 8.39
C ASP A 65 -7.41 -8.57 7.05
N LEU A 66 -6.08 -8.67 7.07
CA LEU A 66 -5.26 -8.66 5.84
C LEU A 66 -4.47 -9.94 5.60
N ALA A 67 -4.14 -10.70 6.65
CA ALA A 67 -3.34 -11.91 6.54
C ALA A 67 -4.20 -13.14 6.22
N MET A 68 -3.57 -14.11 5.57
CA MET A 68 -4.18 -15.42 5.37
C MET A 68 -4.43 -16.11 6.71
N VAL A 69 -5.44 -16.99 6.75
CA VAL A 69 -5.68 -17.85 7.92
C VAL A 69 -4.38 -18.56 8.32
N GLY A 70 -4.13 -18.64 9.63
CA GLY A 70 -2.95 -19.30 10.22
C GLY A 70 -1.61 -18.56 10.04
N PHE A 71 -1.61 -17.32 9.58
CA PHE A 71 -0.38 -16.52 9.45
C PHE A 71 0.27 -16.20 10.81
N ASP A 72 -0.53 -16.16 11.88
CA ASP A 72 -0.08 -16.18 13.28
C ASP A 72 -0.80 -17.27 14.09
N GLU A 73 -0.45 -17.38 15.37
CA GLU A 73 -0.93 -18.43 16.26
C GLU A 73 -2.29 -18.13 16.95
N PHE A 74 -2.93 -16.98 16.69
CA PHE A 74 -4.08 -16.53 17.47
C PHE A 74 -5.44 -16.89 16.86
N GLY A 75 -5.45 -17.55 15.70
CA GLY A 75 -6.66 -18.02 15.03
C GLY A 75 -7.57 -16.89 14.58
N ASP A 76 -7.02 -15.72 14.29
CA ASP A 76 -7.73 -14.47 14.08
C ASP A 76 -7.41 -13.82 12.71
N CYS A 77 -6.77 -14.54 11.81
CA CYS A 77 -6.50 -14.06 10.46
C CYS A 77 -7.57 -14.58 9.47
N TRP A 78 -8.19 -13.67 8.71
CA TRP A 78 -9.24 -13.99 7.71
C TRP A 78 -9.13 -13.17 6.41
N GLY A 79 -8.04 -12.43 6.24
CA GLY A 79 -7.80 -11.54 5.11
C GLY A 79 -7.34 -12.20 3.81
N GLY A 80 -7.20 -13.53 3.77
CA GLY A 80 -6.67 -14.24 2.59
C GLY A 80 -7.32 -13.79 1.28
N TYR A 81 -8.65 -13.81 1.21
CA TYR A 81 -9.39 -13.45 -0.01
C TYR A 81 -9.39 -11.95 -0.36
N ALA A 82 -8.87 -11.08 0.50
CA ALA A 82 -8.81 -9.63 0.33
C ALA A 82 -7.40 -9.19 -0.11
N GLY A 83 -6.97 -9.60 -1.30
CA GLY A 83 -5.62 -9.33 -1.81
C GLY A 83 -5.50 -8.01 -2.62
N PRO A 84 -4.26 -7.51 -2.81
CA PRO A 84 -3.98 -6.42 -3.74
C PRO A 84 -4.51 -6.69 -5.15
N SER A 85 -5.11 -5.66 -5.77
CA SER A 85 -5.73 -5.76 -7.10
C SER A 85 -4.74 -6.10 -8.20
N VAL A 86 -5.23 -6.76 -9.25
CA VAL A 86 -4.47 -7.03 -10.49
C VAL A 86 -3.92 -5.74 -11.10
N ASP A 87 -4.70 -4.66 -11.08
CA ASP A 87 -4.25 -3.33 -11.56
C ASP A 87 -3.01 -2.80 -10.82
N LEU A 88 -2.81 -3.16 -9.55
CA LEU A 88 -1.61 -2.77 -8.80
C LEU A 88 -0.40 -3.61 -9.21
N GLN A 89 -0.59 -4.90 -9.48
CA GLN A 89 0.45 -5.77 -10.02
C GLN A 89 0.92 -5.22 -11.38
N ASP A 90 -0.01 -4.89 -12.27
CA ASP A 90 0.29 -4.29 -13.57
C ASP A 90 1.08 -2.98 -13.43
N ALA A 91 0.79 -2.17 -12.40
CA ALA A 91 1.54 -0.94 -12.13
C ALA A 91 3.02 -1.21 -11.76
N PHE A 92 3.29 -2.31 -11.05
CA PHE A 92 4.65 -2.81 -10.79
C PHE A 92 5.27 -3.51 -12.01
N GLY A 93 4.52 -3.71 -13.09
CA GLY A 93 4.99 -4.39 -14.31
C GLY A 93 5.14 -5.89 -14.15
N ILE A 94 4.31 -6.50 -13.28
CA ILE A 94 4.32 -7.94 -13.00
C ILE A 94 2.93 -8.54 -13.21
N SER A 95 2.89 -9.84 -13.50
CA SER A 95 1.64 -10.60 -13.63
C SER A 95 1.65 -11.86 -12.78
N ALA A 96 0.52 -12.18 -12.15
CA ALA A 96 0.29 -13.46 -11.49
C ALA A 96 0.36 -14.68 -12.44
N LEU A 97 0.34 -14.45 -13.76
CA LEU A 97 0.49 -15.50 -14.77
C LEU A 97 1.97 -15.77 -15.12
N GLU A 98 2.91 -14.92 -14.70
CA GLU A 98 4.33 -15.11 -14.97
C GLU A 98 4.97 -16.04 -13.94
N SER A 99 5.77 -17.00 -14.42
CA SER A 99 6.52 -17.91 -13.54
C SER A 99 7.45 -17.12 -12.63
N PRO A 100 7.59 -17.48 -11.34
CA PRO A 100 8.55 -16.87 -10.44
C PRO A 100 9.98 -16.91 -10.96
N GLU A 101 10.34 -17.89 -11.79
CA GLU A 101 11.67 -18.02 -12.39
C GLU A 101 11.96 -16.95 -13.44
N THR A 102 10.91 -16.37 -14.04
CA THR A 102 11.01 -15.40 -15.14
C THR A 102 10.46 -14.02 -14.79
N ARG A 103 9.77 -13.89 -13.66
CA ARG A 103 9.15 -12.63 -13.22
C ARG A 103 10.20 -11.56 -12.97
N SER A 104 10.01 -10.37 -13.54
CA SER A 104 10.95 -9.26 -13.39
C SER A 104 10.79 -8.57 -12.03
N ASP A 105 11.36 -9.16 -10.99
CA ASP A 105 11.32 -8.65 -9.61
C ASP A 105 12.38 -7.55 -9.35
N THR A 106 12.37 -6.49 -10.17
CA THR A 106 13.38 -5.40 -10.09
C THR A 106 13.05 -4.30 -9.09
N ASP A 107 11.76 -4.05 -8.83
CA ASP A 107 11.30 -3.08 -7.84
C ASP A 107 11.08 -3.75 -6.49
N THR A 108 11.93 -3.44 -5.52
CA THR A 108 11.92 -4.06 -4.19
C THR A 108 10.63 -3.77 -3.40
N ARG A 109 9.89 -2.71 -3.76
CA ARG A 109 8.62 -2.34 -3.12
C ARG A 109 7.52 -3.35 -3.41
N ARG A 110 7.58 -4.04 -4.56
CA ARG A 110 6.59 -5.05 -4.95
C ARG A 110 6.50 -6.12 -3.86
N LYS A 111 7.65 -6.65 -3.42
CA LYS A 111 7.73 -7.66 -2.34
C LYS A 111 7.35 -7.14 -0.97
N ALA A 112 7.73 -5.92 -0.64
CA ALA A 112 7.32 -5.30 0.62
C ALA A 112 5.82 -4.91 0.66
N THR A 113 5.14 -4.89 -0.49
CA THR A 113 3.72 -4.52 -0.60
C THR A 113 2.84 -5.77 -0.64
N MET A 114 3.21 -6.75 -1.45
CA MET A 114 2.40 -7.92 -1.73
C MET A 114 3.23 -9.18 -1.96
N MET A 115 2.73 -10.31 -1.42
CA MET A 115 3.31 -11.63 -1.58
C MET A 115 2.64 -12.39 -2.71
N MET A 116 3.46 -13.06 -3.52
CA MET A 116 3.06 -13.82 -4.69
C MET A 116 3.82 -15.15 -4.76
N ALA A 117 3.42 -16.03 -5.67
CA ALA A 117 4.10 -17.31 -5.90
C ALA A 117 5.62 -17.11 -6.03
N GLY A 118 6.39 -17.96 -5.33
CA GLY A 118 7.85 -17.93 -5.27
C GLY A 118 8.48 -16.90 -4.33
N ASP A 119 7.70 -16.05 -3.65
CA ASP A 119 8.27 -15.13 -2.66
C ASP A 119 8.59 -15.82 -1.33
N VAL A 120 9.79 -15.51 -0.80
CA VAL A 120 10.25 -15.88 0.55
C VAL A 120 10.67 -14.63 1.32
N TYR A 121 10.37 -14.55 2.60
CA TYR A 121 10.59 -13.39 3.47
C TYR A 121 11.41 -13.79 4.69
N ASP A 122 12.59 -13.22 4.86
CA ASP A 122 13.46 -13.49 6.00
C ASP A 122 12.97 -12.83 7.30
N TYR A 123 12.27 -11.71 7.19
CA TYR A 123 11.77 -10.92 8.32
C TYR A 123 10.42 -11.38 8.89
N PHE A 124 9.84 -12.46 8.36
CA PHE A 124 8.65 -13.11 8.89
C PHE A 124 8.98 -14.54 9.24
N TRP A 125 8.35 -15.06 10.29
CA TRP A 125 8.52 -16.43 10.78
C TRP A 125 10.00 -16.75 10.98
N GLN A 126 10.73 -15.83 11.62
CA GLN A 126 12.19 -15.94 11.79
C GLN A 126 12.61 -17.20 12.57
N ASP A 127 11.81 -17.64 13.53
CA ASP A 127 12.00 -18.89 14.27
C ASP A 127 11.83 -20.15 13.40
N LYS A 128 11.21 -20.02 12.22
CA LYS A 128 11.01 -21.08 11.23
C LYS A 128 11.93 -20.94 10.01
N GLY A 129 12.91 -20.04 10.08
CA GLY A 129 13.89 -19.81 9.02
C GLY A 129 13.41 -18.90 7.88
N GLY A 130 12.35 -18.11 8.13
CA GLY A 130 11.71 -17.25 7.13
C GLY A 130 10.32 -17.75 6.73
N PHE A 131 9.52 -16.86 6.14
CA PHE A 131 8.20 -17.13 5.58
C PHE A 131 8.28 -17.43 4.08
N ASP A 132 7.94 -18.65 3.66
CA ASP A 132 7.81 -19.04 2.26
C ASP A 132 6.32 -19.12 1.90
N TYR A 133 5.91 -18.31 0.90
CA TYR A 133 4.51 -18.14 0.56
C TYR A 133 3.83 -19.42 0.06
N LEU A 134 4.47 -20.19 -0.84
CA LEU A 134 3.85 -21.40 -1.38
C LEU A 134 3.93 -22.54 -0.39
N ARG A 135 5.03 -22.64 0.37
CA ARG A 135 5.15 -23.61 1.45
C ARG A 135 4.09 -23.36 2.52
N PHE A 136 3.82 -22.10 2.89
CA PHE A 136 2.76 -21.76 3.84
C PHE A 136 1.38 -22.25 3.39
N ILE A 137 1.09 -22.22 2.09
CA ILE A 137 -0.19 -22.66 1.55
C ILE A 137 -0.26 -24.19 1.46
N TYR A 138 0.78 -24.86 0.96
CA TYR A 138 0.71 -26.26 0.53
C TYR A 138 1.42 -27.28 1.43
N ASP A 139 2.36 -26.87 2.29
CA ASP A 139 3.01 -27.74 3.27
C ASP A 139 2.22 -27.73 4.59
N ALA A 140 1.54 -28.83 4.88
CA ALA A 140 0.67 -28.95 6.07
C ALA A 140 1.42 -28.85 7.41
N GLU A 141 2.72 -29.17 7.44
CA GLU A 141 3.52 -29.09 8.67
C GLU A 141 4.07 -27.68 8.86
N TYR A 142 4.56 -27.06 7.79
CA TYR A 142 5.06 -25.70 7.85
C TYR A 142 3.92 -24.69 8.07
N GLY A 143 2.89 -24.73 7.22
CA GLY A 143 1.69 -23.88 7.26
C GLY A 143 0.59 -24.42 8.18
N LYS A 144 0.96 -25.13 9.26
CA LYS A 144 -0.02 -25.73 10.18
C LYS A 144 -0.98 -24.69 10.75
N GLY A 145 -2.29 -24.95 10.62
CA GLY A 145 -3.36 -24.02 11.00
C GLY A 145 -3.68 -22.98 9.93
N GLY A 146 -2.96 -23.01 8.80
CA GLY A 146 -3.13 -22.13 7.66
C GLY A 146 -4.12 -22.64 6.61
N PRO A 147 -3.99 -22.21 5.34
CA PRO A 147 -4.96 -22.47 4.28
C PRO A 147 -5.10 -23.96 3.90
N ASN A 148 -4.19 -24.83 4.34
CA ASN A 148 -4.26 -26.29 4.16
C ASN A 148 -4.50 -26.72 2.69
N GLY A 149 -3.73 -26.13 1.78
CA GLY A 149 -3.77 -26.38 0.35
C GLY A 149 -4.81 -25.56 -0.43
N ASP A 150 -5.62 -24.74 0.25
CA ASP A 150 -6.54 -23.81 -0.40
C ASP A 150 -5.82 -22.51 -0.79
N TYR A 151 -5.85 -22.16 -2.08
CA TYR A 151 -5.22 -20.94 -2.57
C TYR A 151 -6.18 -19.75 -2.44
N GLN A 152 -6.08 -19.05 -1.31
CA GLN A 152 -6.97 -17.94 -0.93
C GLN A 152 -6.54 -16.61 -1.54
N SER A 153 -6.24 -16.53 -2.85
CA SER A 153 -5.92 -15.24 -3.47
C SER A 153 -6.44 -15.16 -4.91
N PRO A 154 -7.70 -14.73 -5.09
CA PRO A 154 -8.30 -14.68 -6.41
C PRO A 154 -7.64 -13.62 -7.33
N THR A 155 -6.92 -12.66 -6.78
CA THR A 155 -6.16 -11.66 -7.56
C THR A 155 -4.72 -12.08 -7.83
N GLY A 156 -4.21 -13.16 -7.21
CA GLY A 156 -2.84 -13.63 -7.40
C GLY A 156 -1.81 -13.09 -6.40
N ALA A 157 -2.22 -12.26 -5.44
CA ALA A 157 -1.35 -11.70 -4.42
C ALA A 157 -2.05 -11.56 -3.05
N ASN A 158 -1.30 -11.67 -1.94
CA ASN A 158 -1.74 -11.33 -0.59
C ASN A 158 -0.97 -10.13 -0.04
N HIS A 159 -1.48 -9.49 1.02
CA HIS A 159 -0.82 -8.33 1.63
C HIS A 159 0.47 -8.69 2.36
N VAL A 160 1.47 -7.81 2.31
CA VAL A 160 2.70 -7.88 3.16
C VAL A 160 2.78 -6.69 4.10
N LYS A 161 2.38 -5.51 3.63
CA LYS A 161 2.30 -4.30 4.44
C LYS A 161 1.22 -4.47 5.52
N HIS A 162 1.48 -3.92 6.70
CA HIS A 162 0.67 -4.09 7.93
C HIS A 162 0.73 -5.46 8.58
N LEU A 163 1.47 -6.41 8.00
CA LEU A 163 1.72 -7.70 8.64
C LEU A 163 3.01 -7.65 9.46
N TYR A 164 2.95 -8.21 10.67
CA TYR A 164 4.06 -8.25 11.61
C TYR A 164 4.77 -9.61 11.65
N GLY A 165 4.16 -10.66 11.08
CA GLY A 165 4.66 -12.02 11.13
C GLY A 165 3.93 -12.83 12.20
N ASN A 166 4.63 -13.76 12.85
CA ASN A 166 4.07 -14.53 13.95
C ASN A 166 4.34 -13.90 15.32
N ASN A 167 3.87 -14.55 16.39
CA ASN A 167 4.11 -14.02 17.74
C ASN A 167 5.60 -13.94 18.10
N ASN A 168 6.42 -14.86 17.59
CA ASN A 168 7.87 -14.81 17.80
C ASN A 168 8.47 -13.53 17.18
N ASP A 169 8.10 -13.17 15.94
CA ASP A 169 8.52 -11.92 15.31
C ASP A 169 8.08 -10.69 16.13
N HIS A 170 6.88 -10.76 16.73
CA HIS A 170 6.37 -9.69 17.58
C HIS A 170 7.19 -9.50 18.85
N VAL A 171 7.52 -10.59 19.54
CA VAL A 171 8.38 -10.59 20.72
C VAL A 171 9.80 -10.14 20.37
N LEU A 172 10.36 -10.58 19.25
CA LEU A 172 11.68 -10.15 18.79
C LEU A 172 11.71 -8.64 18.50
N GLY A 173 10.68 -8.12 17.84
CA GLY A 173 10.62 -6.71 17.42
C GLY A 173 10.31 -5.73 18.55
N LEU A 174 9.42 -6.08 19.48
CA LEU A 174 8.91 -5.15 20.51
C LEU A 174 9.10 -5.62 21.95
N GLY A 175 9.59 -6.83 22.19
CA GLY A 175 9.75 -7.39 23.54
C GLY A 175 8.43 -7.75 24.23
N VAL A 176 7.31 -7.72 23.51
CA VAL A 176 5.97 -8.05 24.00
C VAL A 176 5.26 -8.98 23.03
N SER A 177 4.30 -9.76 23.51
CA SER A 177 3.48 -10.65 22.68
C SER A 177 2.46 -9.85 21.86
N ALA A 178 2.15 -10.32 20.65
CA ALA A 178 0.89 -9.97 19.98
C ALA A 178 -0.26 -10.79 20.61
N GLY A 179 -1.46 -10.68 20.05
CA GLY A 179 -2.59 -11.53 20.43
C GLY A 179 -3.79 -11.34 19.53
N ASN A 180 -4.89 -12.00 19.87
CA ASN A 180 -6.13 -11.98 19.10
C ASN A 180 -6.60 -10.54 18.84
N MET A 181 -6.48 -10.13 17.58
CA MET A 181 -6.77 -8.82 17.02
C MET A 181 -6.02 -7.68 17.68
N TYR A 182 -4.77 -7.88 18.09
CA TYR A 182 -3.90 -6.76 18.48
C TYR A 182 -2.43 -7.00 18.15
N SER A 183 -1.78 -5.93 17.70
CA SER A 183 -0.33 -5.84 17.55
C SER A 183 0.15 -4.44 17.89
N GLY A 184 1.45 -4.29 18.11
CA GLY A 184 2.13 -3.01 18.31
C GLY A 184 2.75 -2.44 17.03
N LEU A 185 2.55 -3.06 15.86
CA LEU A 185 3.07 -2.54 14.59
C LEU A 185 2.41 -1.19 14.28
N ALA A 186 3.21 -0.16 14.04
CA ALA A 186 2.74 1.20 13.80
C ALA A 186 2.02 1.32 12.46
N THR A 187 1.05 2.24 12.40
CA THR A 187 0.45 2.68 11.13
C THR A 187 1.08 4.02 10.76
N HIS A 188 1.88 4.03 9.70
CA HIS A 188 2.50 5.26 9.20
C HIS A 188 1.49 6.10 8.42
N ILE A 189 1.39 7.37 8.77
CA ILE A 189 0.43 8.31 8.17
C ILE A 189 1.12 9.32 7.27
N LEU A 190 2.35 9.72 7.62
CA LEU A 190 3.17 10.60 6.80
C LEU A 190 4.62 10.14 6.83
N ARG A 191 5.18 9.85 5.65
CA ARG A 191 6.57 9.46 5.48
C ARG A 191 7.36 10.51 4.70
N LEU A 192 8.67 10.48 4.85
CA LEU A 192 9.57 11.39 4.14
C LEU A 192 9.51 11.20 2.62
N SER A 193 9.32 9.97 2.13
CA SER A 193 9.18 9.74 0.69
C SER A 193 7.92 10.37 0.09
N ASP A 194 6.81 10.45 0.84
CA ASP A 194 5.62 11.20 0.42
C ASP A 194 5.96 12.68 0.24
N ILE A 195 6.68 13.29 1.20
CA ILE A 195 7.15 14.68 1.09
C ILE A 195 8.03 14.88 -0.15
N TYR A 196 8.92 13.94 -0.47
CA TYR A 196 9.76 14.01 -1.67
C TYR A 196 8.93 14.03 -2.95
N LEU A 197 7.91 13.16 -3.04
CA LEU A 197 7.06 13.07 -4.23
C LEU A 197 6.08 14.25 -4.34
N VAL A 198 5.53 14.74 -3.22
CA VAL A 198 4.76 15.99 -3.19
C VAL A 198 5.61 17.18 -3.63
N TYR A 199 6.88 17.24 -3.21
CA TYR A 199 7.81 18.28 -3.62
C TYR A 199 8.09 18.25 -5.12
N ALA A 200 8.37 17.07 -5.68
CA ALA A 200 8.57 16.90 -7.11
C ALA A 200 7.33 17.33 -7.92
N GLU A 201 6.13 16.94 -7.48
CA GLU A 201 4.87 17.37 -8.09
C GLU A 201 4.67 18.90 -8.00
N ALA A 202 4.94 19.49 -6.84
CA ALA A 202 4.76 20.93 -6.59
C ALA A 202 5.74 21.80 -7.40
N LYS A 203 6.99 21.35 -7.57
CA LYS A 203 7.99 22.00 -8.43
C LYS A 203 7.56 22.00 -9.89
N MET A 204 7.03 20.87 -10.37
CA MET A 204 6.44 20.76 -11.72
C MET A 204 5.22 21.70 -11.89
N GLY A 205 4.35 21.78 -10.88
CA GLY A 205 3.22 22.69 -10.86
C GLY A 205 2.18 22.36 -11.94
N LEU A 206 1.95 23.29 -12.88
CA LEU A 206 0.98 23.10 -13.98
C LEU A 206 1.65 22.59 -15.27
N ALA A 207 2.96 22.43 -15.29
CA ALA A 207 3.65 21.85 -16.43
C ALA A 207 3.38 20.34 -16.50
N THR A 208 3.44 19.76 -17.71
CA THR A 208 3.30 18.31 -17.90
C THR A 208 4.62 17.56 -17.65
N SER A 209 5.73 18.28 -17.58
CA SER A 209 7.06 17.76 -17.26
C SER A 209 7.96 18.84 -16.66
N THR A 210 9.07 18.43 -16.05
CA THR A 210 10.10 19.32 -15.53
C THR A 210 11.50 18.69 -15.58
N THR A 211 12.51 19.56 -15.73
CA THR A 211 13.93 19.24 -15.56
C THR A 211 14.53 20.01 -14.39
N ASP A 212 13.69 20.56 -13.50
CA ASP A 212 14.16 21.22 -12.27
C ASP A 212 14.97 20.23 -11.43
N GLN A 213 16.22 20.58 -11.15
CA GLN A 213 17.15 19.67 -10.50
C GLN A 213 16.64 19.20 -9.14
N SER A 214 16.01 20.09 -8.35
CA SER A 214 15.51 19.73 -7.02
C SER A 214 14.31 18.77 -7.08
N ALA A 215 13.48 18.88 -8.13
CA ALA A 215 12.40 17.92 -8.38
C ALA A 215 12.95 16.55 -8.81
N LEU A 216 13.98 16.54 -9.67
CA LEU A 216 14.66 15.33 -10.11
C LEU A 216 15.35 14.63 -8.94
N ASP A 217 16.05 15.36 -8.07
CA ASP A 217 16.74 14.81 -6.92
C ASP A 217 15.76 14.13 -5.95
N ALA A 218 14.64 14.79 -5.63
CA ALA A 218 13.61 14.23 -4.76
C ALA A 218 12.96 12.97 -5.37
N PHE A 219 12.59 13.02 -6.65
CA PHE A 219 12.01 11.86 -7.34
C PHE A 219 12.99 10.69 -7.44
N ASN A 220 14.23 10.96 -7.85
CA ASN A 220 15.25 9.93 -8.05
C ASN A 220 15.76 9.34 -6.72
N ALA A 221 15.69 10.06 -5.60
CA ALA A 221 15.99 9.50 -4.29
C ALA A 221 15.01 8.37 -3.92
N VAL A 222 13.70 8.60 -4.10
CA VAL A 222 12.68 7.57 -3.83
C VAL A 222 12.81 6.40 -4.81
N ARG A 223 12.90 6.69 -6.11
CA ARG A 223 12.98 5.66 -7.16
C ARG A 223 14.28 4.85 -7.09
N GLY A 224 15.41 5.51 -6.81
CA GLY A 224 16.72 4.88 -6.70
C GLY A 224 16.84 3.96 -5.49
N ARG A 225 16.16 4.31 -4.37
CA ARG A 225 16.03 3.42 -3.21
C ARG A 225 15.23 2.16 -3.55
N ALA A 226 14.15 2.31 -4.32
CA ALA A 226 13.24 1.22 -4.64
C ALA A 226 13.79 0.22 -5.68
N ILE A 227 14.53 0.71 -6.67
CA ILE A 227 15.02 -0.08 -7.81
C ILE A 227 16.56 0.01 -7.85
N PRO A 228 17.27 -0.95 -7.24
CA PRO A 228 18.73 -0.94 -7.20
C PRO A 228 19.35 -0.87 -8.61
N GLY A 229 20.31 0.05 -8.79
CA GLY A 229 21.02 0.23 -10.06
C GLY A 229 20.23 0.94 -11.16
N VAL A 230 19.02 1.44 -10.86
CA VAL A 230 18.21 2.14 -11.85
C VAL A 230 18.86 3.45 -12.29
N THR A 231 18.84 3.73 -13.59
CA THR A 231 19.33 5.00 -14.12
C THR A 231 18.44 6.15 -13.62
N PRO A 232 19.01 7.21 -13.02
CA PRO A 232 18.26 8.40 -12.63
C PRO A 232 17.61 9.07 -13.84
N LYS A 233 16.37 9.53 -13.67
CA LYS A 233 15.70 10.32 -14.71
C LYS A 233 16.30 11.72 -14.78
N THR A 234 16.52 12.20 -16.00
CA THR A 234 16.96 13.59 -16.30
C THR A 234 15.81 14.52 -16.63
N SER A 235 14.59 13.97 -16.75
CA SER A 235 13.32 14.68 -16.91
C SER A 235 12.21 13.80 -16.34
N ILE A 236 11.27 14.40 -15.62
CA ILE A 236 10.10 13.70 -15.08
C ILE A 236 8.82 14.35 -15.59
N THR A 237 7.83 13.53 -15.90
CA THR A 237 6.49 13.91 -16.31
C THR A 237 5.52 13.80 -15.13
N TRP A 238 4.34 14.41 -15.26
CA TRP A 238 3.28 14.23 -14.27
C TRP A 238 2.92 12.74 -14.09
N GLU A 239 2.90 11.97 -15.18
CA GLU A 239 2.64 10.51 -15.14
C GLU A 239 3.72 9.75 -14.37
N ASP A 240 4.99 10.16 -14.49
CA ASP A 240 6.07 9.55 -13.71
C ASP A 240 5.81 9.73 -12.21
N VAL A 241 5.50 10.96 -11.77
CA VAL A 241 5.25 11.24 -10.35
C VAL A 241 3.97 10.55 -9.87
N TRP A 242 2.92 10.56 -10.68
CA TRP A 242 1.64 9.90 -10.36
C TRP A 242 1.78 8.39 -10.19
N LYS A 243 2.57 7.75 -11.06
CA LYS A 243 2.90 6.33 -10.95
C LYS A 243 3.80 6.06 -9.76
N GLU A 244 4.86 6.84 -9.56
CA GLU A 244 5.82 6.63 -8.47
C GLU A 244 5.14 6.74 -7.10
N ARG A 245 4.23 7.70 -6.91
CA ARG A 245 3.38 7.80 -5.70
C ARG A 245 2.55 6.54 -5.48
N ARG A 246 1.94 6.00 -6.53
CA ARG A 246 1.12 4.79 -6.47
C ARG A 246 1.93 3.59 -5.97
N LEU A 247 3.15 3.43 -6.45
CA LEU A 247 4.03 2.32 -6.07
C LEU A 247 4.60 2.52 -4.66
N GLU A 248 5.02 3.74 -4.34
CA GLU A 248 5.65 4.09 -3.05
C GLU A 248 4.69 3.97 -1.87
N LEU A 249 3.43 4.38 -2.05
CA LEU A 249 2.39 4.46 -1.00
C LEU A 249 1.33 3.36 -1.12
N ALA A 250 1.63 2.30 -1.88
CA ALA A 250 0.70 1.19 -2.08
C ALA A 250 0.29 0.56 -0.74
N CYS A 251 -1.02 0.37 -0.54
CA CYS A 251 -1.61 -0.15 0.70
C CYS A 251 -1.45 0.75 1.94
N GLU A 252 -1.14 2.05 1.82
CA GLU A 252 -1.03 2.96 2.97
C GLU A 252 -2.25 3.87 3.18
N GLY A 253 -3.30 3.71 2.37
CA GLY A 253 -4.53 4.49 2.45
C GLY A 253 -4.57 5.72 1.55
N ASP A 254 -3.47 6.05 0.87
CA ASP A 254 -3.35 7.30 0.09
C ASP A 254 -4.05 7.29 -1.27
N ARG A 255 -4.07 6.15 -1.97
CA ARG A 255 -4.43 6.11 -3.40
C ARG A 255 -5.85 6.61 -3.69
N TRP A 256 -6.79 6.43 -2.77
CA TRP A 256 -8.13 6.98 -2.89
C TRP A 256 -8.12 8.51 -2.82
N TYR A 257 -7.42 9.08 -1.84
CA TYR A 257 -7.30 10.53 -1.68
C TYR A 257 -6.53 11.18 -2.82
N ASP A 258 -5.55 10.49 -3.41
CA ASP A 258 -4.91 10.91 -4.66
C ASP A 258 -5.95 11.10 -5.78
N TYR A 259 -6.86 10.13 -5.98
CA TYR A 259 -7.93 10.26 -6.97
C TYR A 259 -8.95 11.35 -6.63
N VAL A 260 -9.30 11.53 -5.35
CA VAL A 260 -10.17 12.63 -4.91
C VAL A 260 -9.53 13.99 -5.24
N ARG A 261 -8.23 14.16 -4.96
CA ARG A 261 -7.47 15.37 -5.32
C ARG A 261 -7.43 15.57 -6.84
N LEU A 262 -7.22 14.50 -7.59
CA LEU A 262 -7.24 14.55 -9.05
C LEU A 262 -8.62 14.98 -9.53
N ALA A 263 -9.71 14.47 -8.95
CA ALA A 263 -11.06 14.79 -9.37
C ALA A 263 -11.45 16.25 -9.15
N TYR A 264 -10.89 16.92 -8.14
CA TYR A 264 -11.04 18.38 -7.98
C TYR A 264 -10.38 19.19 -9.11
N TYR A 265 -9.39 18.61 -9.80
CA TYR A 265 -8.68 19.25 -10.90
C TYR A 265 -9.22 18.79 -12.27
N ASP A 266 -9.40 17.49 -12.45
CA ASP A 266 -9.83 16.79 -13.66
C ASP A 266 -10.60 15.51 -13.28
N SER A 267 -11.90 15.66 -13.01
CA SER A 267 -12.79 14.56 -12.65
C SER A 267 -12.95 13.52 -13.76
N GLN A 268 -12.94 13.94 -15.02
CA GLN A 268 -13.12 13.01 -16.13
C GLN A 268 -11.91 12.09 -16.26
N ARG A 269 -10.70 12.62 -16.10
CA ARG A 269 -9.49 11.80 -16.04
C ARG A 269 -9.53 10.80 -14.90
N ALA A 270 -9.88 11.23 -13.67
CA ALA A 270 -9.99 10.33 -12.53
C ALA A 270 -11.01 9.20 -12.78
N ILE A 271 -12.18 9.52 -13.35
CA ILE A 271 -13.20 8.54 -13.73
C ILE A 271 -12.66 7.55 -14.77
N ASN A 272 -12.00 8.06 -15.81
CA ASN A 272 -11.46 7.24 -16.89
C ASN A 272 -10.38 6.28 -16.38
N GLU A 273 -9.45 6.77 -15.55
CA GLU A 273 -8.42 5.94 -14.93
C GLU A 273 -9.05 4.84 -14.06
N LEU A 274 -9.97 5.19 -13.15
CA LEU A 274 -10.63 4.21 -12.28
C LEU A 274 -11.42 3.15 -13.06
N LYS A 275 -12.10 3.53 -14.16
CA LYS A 275 -12.85 2.61 -15.03
C LYS A 275 -11.95 1.68 -15.83
N ALA A 276 -10.71 2.08 -16.11
CA ALA A 276 -9.74 1.27 -16.83
C ALA A 276 -9.02 0.24 -15.96
N GLN A 277 -9.20 0.28 -14.63
CA GLN A 277 -8.46 -0.58 -13.71
C GLN A 277 -8.94 -2.03 -13.73
N ARG A 278 -7.99 -2.97 -13.73
CA ARG A 278 -8.24 -4.41 -13.57
C ARG A 278 -8.53 -4.76 -12.11
N ARG A 279 -9.82 -4.73 -11.74
CA ARG A 279 -10.34 -4.91 -10.36
C ARG A 279 -11.09 -6.23 -10.15
N ASP A 280 -10.73 -7.25 -10.91
CA ASP A 280 -11.42 -8.55 -10.90
C ASP A 280 -10.41 -9.67 -10.69
N VAL A 281 -10.85 -10.92 -10.76
CA VAL A 281 -10.09 -12.10 -10.38
C VAL A 281 -9.38 -12.75 -11.57
N TYR A 282 -8.40 -13.59 -11.26
CA TYR A 282 -7.91 -14.63 -12.16
C TYR A 282 -8.64 -15.94 -11.90
N TYR A 283 -8.80 -16.74 -12.95
CA TYR A 283 -9.26 -18.11 -12.87
C TYR A 283 -8.08 -19.07 -12.75
N SER A 284 -8.27 -20.15 -12.00
CA SER A 284 -7.38 -21.32 -11.95
C SER A 284 -5.91 -21.08 -11.54
N LEU A 285 -5.59 -19.95 -10.90
CA LEU A 285 -4.22 -19.71 -10.38
C LEU A 285 -3.77 -20.80 -9.38
N GLY A 286 -4.68 -21.23 -8.49
CA GLY A 286 -4.37 -22.24 -7.49
C GLY A 286 -3.87 -23.55 -8.11
N THR A 287 -4.44 -23.97 -9.24
CA THR A 287 -4.00 -25.16 -9.98
C THR A 287 -2.57 -25.01 -10.49
N THR A 288 -2.25 -23.89 -11.14
CA THR A 288 -0.90 -23.61 -11.64
C THR A 288 0.11 -23.53 -10.49
N TYR A 289 -0.25 -22.87 -9.38
CA TYR A 289 0.67 -22.62 -8.27
C TYR A 289 0.94 -23.89 -7.47
N LYS A 290 -0.09 -24.74 -7.29
CA LYS A 290 0.06 -26.06 -6.68
C LYS A 290 0.98 -26.95 -7.52
N ALA A 291 0.79 -26.99 -8.84
CA ALA A 291 1.65 -27.77 -9.72
C ALA A 291 3.12 -27.30 -9.66
N TYR A 292 3.33 -25.98 -9.63
CA TYR A 292 4.66 -25.39 -9.47
C TYR A 292 5.30 -25.79 -8.14
N TYR A 293 4.55 -25.73 -7.04
CA TYR A 293 5.05 -26.16 -5.73
C TYR A 293 5.39 -27.67 -5.68
N GLU A 294 4.51 -28.53 -6.19
CA GLU A 294 4.67 -29.99 -6.07
C GLU A 294 5.75 -30.57 -6.99
N ASN A 295 5.95 -30.00 -8.18
CA ASN A 295 6.82 -30.59 -9.20
C ASN A 295 7.55 -29.58 -10.11
N GLY A 296 7.48 -28.28 -9.82
CA GLY A 296 8.15 -27.23 -10.60
C GLY A 296 7.45 -26.87 -11.92
N SER A 297 6.30 -27.46 -12.25
CA SER A 297 5.58 -27.17 -13.49
C SER A 297 4.80 -25.86 -13.40
N TRP A 298 5.13 -24.90 -14.27
CA TRP A 298 4.36 -23.67 -14.47
C TRP A 298 3.66 -23.68 -15.82
N THR A 299 2.37 -24.00 -15.83
CA THR A 299 1.54 -23.98 -17.05
C THR A 299 0.42 -22.95 -16.91
N VAL A 300 0.35 -22.05 -17.90
CA VAL A 300 -0.76 -21.10 -18.07
C VAL A 300 -1.49 -21.46 -19.35
N ASN A 301 -2.67 -22.05 -19.20
CA ASN A 301 -3.58 -22.29 -20.32
C ASN A 301 -4.48 -21.05 -20.50
N PRO A 302 -4.39 -20.30 -21.62
CA PRO A 302 -5.20 -19.10 -21.84
C PRO A 302 -6.72 -19.32 -21.87
N ASP A 303 -7.18 -20.58 -21.94
CA ASP A 303 -8.59 -20.93 -21.83
C ASP A 303 -9.06 -21.18 -20.40
N GLU A 304 -8.13 -21.47 -19.47
CA GLU A 304 -8.43 -21.88 -18.10
C GLU A 304 -7.80 -20.93 -17.06
N THR A 305 -6.50 -20.66 -17.17
CA THR A 305 -5.73 -19.81 -16.27
C THR A 305 -5.56 -18.43 -16.88
N ARG A 306 -6.50 -17.55 -16.59
CA ARG A 306 -6.59 -16.21 -17.21
C ARG A 306 -7.29 -15.22 -16.32
N TYR A 307 -7.11 -13.93 -16.60
CA TYR A 307 -7.91 -12.89 -15.98
C TYR A 307 -9.38 -13.02 -16.43
N ASN A 308 -10.33 -12.72 -15.55
CA ASN A 308 -11.75 -12.77 -15.86
C ASN A 308 -12.06 -12.00 -17.17
N PRO A 309 -12.45 -12.68 -18.26
CA PRO A 309 -12.71 -12.04 -19.55
C PRO A 309 -13.98 -11.17 -19.53
N ASP A 310 -14.86 -11.39 -18.57
CA ASP A 310 -16.14 -10.69 -18.40
C ASP A 310 -16.07 -9.58 -17.34
N ALA A 311 -14.87 -9.26 -16.83
CA ALA A 311 -14.62 -8.27 -15.80
C ALA A 311 -15.38 -6.95 -16.08
N LYS A 312 -16.14 -6.48 -15.10
CA LYS A 312 -16.95 -5.27 -15.24
C LYS A 312 -16.17 -4.06 -14.78
N ALA A 313 -16.17 -3.02 -15.61
CA ALA A 313 -15.64 -1.72 -15.21
C ALA A 313 -16.43 -1.19 -14.00
N PRO A 314 -15.76 -0.60 -12.99
CA PRO A 314 -16.45 -0.04 -11.84
C PRO A 314 -17.36 1.12 -12.27
N ASN A 315 -18.53 1.23 -11.64
CA ASN A 315 -19.46 2.32 -11.89
C ASN A 315 -19.02 3.60 -11.15
N VAL A 316 -18.09 4.34 -11.77
CA VAL A 316 -17.56 5.59 -11.23
C VAL A 316 -18.20 6.79 -11.94
N THR A 317 -18.66 7.75 -11.13
CA THR A 317 -19.23 9.03 -11.57
C THR A 317 -18.63 10.17 -10.74
N VAL A 318 -18.96 11.42 -11.08
CA VAL A 318 -18.48 12.59 -10.31
C VAL A 318 -18.90 12.51 -8.84
N SER A 319 -20.09 11.99 -8.53
CA SER A 319 -20.56 11.84 -7.14
C SER A 319 -19.81 10.77 -6.36
N SER A 320 -19.05 9.89 -7.01
CA SER A 320 -18.25 8.88 -6.33
C SER A 320 -17.11 9.48 -5.50
N PHE A 321 -16.68 10.71 -5.77
CA PHE A 321 -15.59 11.39 -5.04
C PHE A 321 -16.04 12.13 -3.78
N THR A 322 -17.32 12.02 -3.42
CA THR A 322 -17.91 12.56 -2.19
C THR A 322 -18.64 11.44 -1.45
N LEU A 323 -18.27 11.19 -0.19
CA LEU A 323 -18.99 10.24 0.65
C LEU A 323 -20.25 10.92 1.21
N PRO A 324 -21.42 10.24 1.20
CA PRO A 324 -22.61 10.75 1.86
C PRO A 324 -22.41 10.77 3.38
N PHE A 325 -23.07 11.71 4.06
CA PHE A 325 -23.17 11.65 5.51
C PHE A 325 -23.93 10.39 5.95
N PRO A 326 -23.60 9.80 7.11
CA PRO A 326 -24.37 8.70 7.67
C PRO A 326 -25.84 9.08 7.84
N THR A 327 -26.76 8.18 7.46
CA THR A 327 -28.20 8.44 7.51
C THR A 327 -28.67 8.82 8.91
N GLU A 328 -28.12 8.19 9.96
CA GLU A 328 -28.46 8.49 11.35
C GLU A 328 -28.05 9.92 11.74
N ASP A 329 -26.85 10.37 11.35
CA ASP A 329 -26.38 11.73 11.62
C ASP A 329 -27.27 12.77 10.92
N VAL A 330 -27.76 12.48 9.71
CA VAL A 330 -28.70 13.35 9.00
C VAL A 330 -30.05 13.42 9.70
N VAL A 331 -30.54 12.32 10.28
CA VAL A 331 -31.78 12.30 11.07
C VAL A 331 -31.63 13.17 12.33
N PHE A 332 -30.51 13.07 13.04
CA PHE A 332 -30.26 13.85 14.25
C PHE A 332 -29.91 15.31 13.95
N ASN A 333 -29.24 15.59 12.83
CA ASN A 333 -28.88 16.93 12.39
C ASN A 333 -29.20 17.14 10.89
N PRO A 334 -30.44 17.53 10.56
CA PRO A 334 -30.86 17.79 9.18
C PRO A 334 -30.08 18.92 8.50
N ASN A 335 -29.31 19.74 9.23
CA ASN A 335 -28.47 20.76 8.64
C ASN A 335 -27.31 20.16 7.83
N LEU A 336 -26.93 18.90 8.04
CA LEU A 336 -25.92 18.20 7.24
C LEU A 336 -26.30 18.07 5.76
N MET A 337 -27.59 18.22 5.42
CA MET A 337 -28.09 18.20 4.05
C MET A 337 -28.23 19.60 3.43
N LYS A 338 -27.94 20.66 4.19
CA LYS A 338 -27.98 22.05 3.70
C LYS A 338 -26.62 22.45 3.15
N ASP A 339 -26.61 23.53 2.36
CA ASP A 339 -25.36 24.11 1.88
C ASP A 339 -24.46 24.54 3.06
N PRO A 340 -23.14 24.33 2.96
CA PRO A 340 -22.21 24.75 4.00
C PRO A 340 -22.23 26.28 4.14
N VAL A 341 -22.30 26.75 5.38
CA VAL A 341 -22.24 28.18 5.70
C VAL A 341 -20.80 28.63 5.91
N HIS A 342 -20.46 29.81 5.40
CA HIS A 342 -19.15 30.40 5.63
C HIS A 342 -18.96 30.75 7.11
N VAL A 343 -17.80 30.38 7.67
CA VAL A 343 -17.37 30.79 9.01
C VAL A 343 -15.99 31.43 8.88
N ASP A 344 -15.85 32.69 9.27
CA ASP A 344 -14.53 33.29 9.44
C ASP A 344 -14.00 32.90 10.81
N VAL A 345 -13.26 31.78 10.82
CA VAL A 345 -12.67 31.16 12.01
C VAL A 345 -11.82 32.15 12.82
N ARG A 346 -11.15 33.11 12.16
CA ARG A 346 -10.29 34.09 12.86
C ARG A 346 -11.10 35.13 13.61
N SER A 347 -12.27 35.48 13.09
CA SER A 347 -13.18 36.42 13.74
C SER A 347 -14.06 35.73 14.79
N GLU A 348 -14.50 34.50 14.51
CA GLU A 348 -15.49 33.78 15.32
C GLU A 348 -14.87 33.13 16.56
N PHE A 349 -13.62 32.65 16.45
CA PHE A 349 -12.92 31.93 17.50
C PHE A 349 -11.62 32.62 17.94
N SER A 350 -11.54 33.96 17.81
CA SER A 350 -10.45 34.70 18.43
C SER A 350 -10.55 34.58 19.95
N TYR A 351 -9.61 33.84 20.55
CA TYR A 351 -9.40 33.78 22.00
C TYR A 351 -8.41 34.83 22.45
#